data_AF-A0A968HEY8-F1
#
_entry.id   AF-A0A968HEY8-F1
#
_cell.length_a   1.000
_cell.length_b   1.000
_cell.length_c   1.000
_cell.angle_alpha   90.00
_cell.angle_beta   90.00
_cell.angle_gamma   90.00
#
_symmetry.space_group_name_H-M   'P 1'
#
loop_
_entity.id
_entity.type
_entity.pdbx_description
1 polymer ?
#
loop_
_entity_poly.entity_id
_entity_poly.type
_entity_poly.pdbx_seq_one_letter_code
_entity_poly.pdbx_strand_id
1 'polypeptide(L)'
;MSDKENPLPKPPKTPFGRRRAGEEEEPRQPLMADRMAMAMAEGKLDEFMKENLPDNEQARQLAMMMMSMTGMGSMTPPMGFPAPGQESAAEARADDQAEQMQKTGQEAQVPEDVMKAVQAGDMHQLMELLRREHQKRTGTEIASVPPPLSSPSGEAGFNTAPAGIEKEVLDQLIEIASANSVTLDWLILRAMKVYIEEYRQTGRL
;
A
#
# COMPACT_ATOMS: atom_id res chain seq x y z
N MET A 1 -64.16 -7.63 -17.41
CA MET A 1 -63.42 -6.38 -17.15
C MET A 1 -62.41 -6.69 -16.06
N SER A 2 -61.27 -7.24 -16.49
CA SER A 2 -60.05 -7.55 -15.73
C SER A 2 -59.02 -7.59 -16.88
N ASP A 3 -57.94 -6.81 -16.91
CA ASP A 3 -56.80 -6.99 -16.03
C ASP A 3 -55.98 -5.68 -15.99
N LYS A 4 -55.98 -5.03 -14.81
CA LYS A 4 -54.95 -4.05 -14.45
C LYS A 4 -53.81 -4.82 -13.80
N GLU A 5 -52.96 -5.43 -14.62
CA GLU A 5 -51.72 -6.01 -14.14
C GLU A 5 -50.72 -4.90 -13.85
N ASN A 6 -50.56 -4.58 -12.57
CA ASN A 6 -49.48 -3.76 -12.04
C ASN A 6 -48.15 -4.47 -12.40
N PRO A 7 -47.33 -3.92 -13.31
CA PRO A 7 -46.08 -4.58 -13.65
C PRO A 7 -45.18 -4.59 -12.41
N LEU A 8 -44.66 -5.77 -12.08
CA LEU A 8 -43.75 -5.95 -10.94
C LEU A 8 -42.55 -4.99 -11.05
N PRO A 9 -42.05 -4.44 -9.92
CA PRO A 9 -40.87 -3.60 -9.92
C PRO A 9 -39.68 -4.38 -10.46
N LYS A 10 -39.06 -3.85 -11.52
CA LYS A 10 -37.87 -4.48 -12.13
C LYS A 10 -36.70 -4.40 -11.14
N PRO A 11 -35.94 -5.49 -10.96
CA PRO A 11 -34.79 -5.48 -10.06
C PRO A 11 -33.72 -4.49 -10.53
N PRO A 12 -32.93 -3.90 -9.61
CA PRO A 12 -31.83 -3.03 -9.96
C PRO A 12 -30.82 -3.79 -10.84
N LYS A 13 -30.40 -3.18 -11.96
CA LYS A 13 -29.51 -3.80 -12.97
C LYS A 13 -28.08 -4.10 -12.49
N THR A 14 -27.76 -3.78 -11.24
CA THR A 14 -26.41 -3.96 -10.67
C THR A 14 -26.45 -5.06 -9.60
N PRO A 15 -25.71 -6.17 -9.77
CA PRO A 15 -25.61 -7.19 -8.75
C PRO A 15 -24.76 -6.62 -7.62
N PHE A 16 -25.36 -6.41 -6.45
CA PHE A 16 -24.68 -6.00 -5.22
C PHE A 16 -23.93 -4.67 -5.27
N GLY A 17 -24.65 -3.54 -5.25
CA GLY A 17 -24.15 -2.26 -4.70
C GLY A 17 -22.85 -1.68 -5.27
N ARG A 18 -22.23 -2.28 -6.30
CA ARG A 18 -21.04 -1.77 -6.95
C ARG A 18 -21.48 -0.67 -7.90
N ARG A 19 -21.42 0.57 -7.43
CA ARG A 19 -21.43 1.75 -8.30
C ARG A 19 -20.34 1.56 -9.33
N ARG A 20 -20.69 1.49 -10.62
CA ARG A 20 -19.72 1.56 -11.71
C ARG A 20 -19.01 2.91 -11.57
N ALA A 21 -17.68 2.90 -11.50
CA ALA A 21 -16.84 4.09 -11.32
C ALA A 21 -16.81 5.04 -12.54
N GLY A 22 -17.90 5.11 -13.32
CA GLY A 22 -17.92 5.82 -14.60
C GLY A 22 -19.23 6.53 -14.95
N GLU A 23 -20.22 6.58 -14.06
CA GLU A 23 -21.45 7.36 -14.28
C GLU A 23 -21.66 8.34 -13.12
N GLU A 24 -20.83 9.39 -13.08
CA GLU A 24 -21.13 10.70 -12.49
C GLU A 24 -20.00 11.64 -12.89
N GLU A 25 -20.18 12.30 -14.05
CA GLU A 25 -19.38 13.40 -14.56
C GLU A 25 -19.67 14.66 -13.73
N GLU A 26 -19.35 14.64 -12.43
CA GLU A 26 -19.06 15.87 -11.71
C GLU A 26 -17.63 16.29 -12.06
N PRO A 27 -17.32 17.60 -12.17
CA PRO A 27 -15.95 18.05 -12.42
C PRO A 27 -15.09 17.45 -11.32
N ARG A 28 -14.26 16.46 -11.69
CA ARG A 28 -13.45 15.65 -10.77
C ARG A 28 -12.74 16.59 -9.83
N GLN A 29 -13.30 16.78 -8.65
CA GLN A 29 -12.63 17.53 -7.62
C GLN A 29 -11.32 16.77 -7.40
N PRO A 30 -10.16 17.42 -7.59
CA PRO A 30 -8.89 16.75 -7.40
C PRO A 30 -8.91 16.13 -6.02
N LEU A 31 -8.49 14.86 -5.94
CA LEU A 31 -8.54 14.10 -4.71
C LEU A 31 -7.80 14.90 -3.64
N MET A 32 -8.20 14.75 -2.38
CA MET A 32 -7.56 15.49 -1.29
C MET A 32 -6.04 15.24 -1.25
N ALA A 33 -5.62 14.04 -1.66
CA ALA A 33 -4.22 13.68 -1.87
C ALA A 33 -3.54 14.52 -2.96
N ASP A 34 -4.21 14.75 -4.09
CA ASP A 34 -3.68 15.57 -5.19
C ASP A 34 -3.51 17.04 -4.77
N ARG A 35 -4.48 17.57 -4.01
CA ARG A 35 -4.41 18.93 -3.46
C ARG A 35 -3.28 19.08 -2.44
N MET A 36 -3.07 18.05 -1.61
CA MET A 36 -1.97 18.01 -0.64
C MET A 36 -0.61 17.95 -1.36
N ALA A 37 -0.49 17.14 -2.41
CA ALA A 37 0.72 17.05 -3.21
C ALA A 37 1.04 18.38 -3.92
N MET A 38 0.03 19.07 -4.45
CA MET A 38 0.18 20.40 -5.05
C MET A 38 0.62 21.45 -4.01
N ALA A 39 0.00 21.45 -2.82
CA ALA A 39 0.39 22.34 -1.72
C ALA A 39 1.83 22.05 -1.23
N MET A 40 2.27 20.79 -1.25
CA MET A 40 3.65 20.42 -0.96
C MET A 40 4.62 20.97 -2.01
N ALA A 41 4.29 20.84 -3.30
CA ALA A 41 5.11 21.38 -4.39
C ALA A 41 5.25 22.91 -4.32
N GLU A 42 4.23 23.61 -3.85
CA GLU A 42 4.24 25.06 -3.63
C GLU A 42 4.86 25.49 -2.29
N GLY A 43 5.23 24.55 -1.42
CA GLY A 43 5.76 24.84 -0.08
C GLY A 43 4.70 25.37 0.91
N LYS A 44 3.41 25.25 0.58
CA LYS A 44 2.26 25.73 1.39
C LYS A 44 1.51 24.61 2.11
N LEU A 45 2.16 23.47 2.32
CA LEU A 45 1.55 22.31 2.96
C LEU A 45 1.00 22.62 4.36
N ASP A 46 1.73 23.43 5.15
CA ASP A 46 1.32 23.81 6.50
C ASP A 46 0.05 24.68 6.52
N GLU A 47 -0.11 25.58 5.53
CA GLU A 47 -1.32 26.40 5.38
C GLU A 47 -2.50 25.53 4.98
N PHE A 48 -2.28 24.61 4.03
CA PHE A 48 -3.31 23.65 3.59
C PHE A 48 -3.78 22.74 4.73
N MET A 49 -2.86 22.25 5.57
CA MET A 49 -3.21 21.43 6.73
C MET A 49 -4.02 22.20 7.77
N LYS A 50 -3.68 23.47 8.04
CA LYS A 50 -4.43 24.31 8.98
C LYS A 50 -5.85 24.63 8.50
N GLU A 51 -6.04 24.80 7.19
CA GLU A 51 -7.34 25.14 6.63
C GLU A 51 -8.26 23.93 6.45
N ASN A 52 -7.69 22.74 6.18
CA ASN A 52 -8.47 21.54 5.81
C ASN A 52 -8.53 20.47 6.91
N LEU A 53 -7.68 20.50 7.93
CA LEU A 53 -7.79 19.62 9.09
C LEU A 53 -8.34 20.42 10.28
N PRO A 54 -9.43 19.95 10.93
CA PRO A 54 -9.91 20.58 12.15
C PRO A 54 -8.81 20.53 13.22
N ASP A 55 -8.62 21.64 13.95
CA ASP A 55 -7.54 21.97 14.90
C ASP A 55 -7.34 20.95 16.04
N ASN A 56 -7.04 19.71 15.70
CA ASN A 56 -6.75 18.66 16.64
C ASN A 56 -5.27 18.31 16.46
N GLU A 57 -4.44 18.77 17.38
CA GLU A 57 -2.98 18.60 17.35
C GLU A 57 -2.57 17.13 17.14
N GLN A 58 -3.39 16.18 17.61
CA GLN A 58 -3.23 14.74 17.39
C GLN A 58 -3.28 14.34 15.91
N ALA A 59 -4.16 14.95 15.12
CA ALA A 59 -4.27 14.67 13.69
C ALA A 59 -3.05 15.21 12.92
N ARG A 60 -2.52 16.36 13.34
CA ARG A 60 -1.28 16.92 12.79
C ARG A 60 -0.07 16.04 13.11
N GLN A 61 -0.01 15.52 14.35
CA GLN A 61 1.06 14.63 14.77
C GLN A 61 1.00 13.26 14.07
N LEU A 62 -0.20 12.71 13.86
CA LEU A 62 -0.40 11.50 13.07
C LEU A 62 -0.01 11.71 11.60
N ALA A 63 -0.44 12.81 10.97
CA ALA A 63 -0.08 13.13 9.59
C ALA A 63 1.44 13.29 9.43
N MET A 64 2.10 13.96 10.38
CA MET A 64 3.55 14.11 10.41
C MET A 64 4.27 12.76 10.58
N MET A 65 3.75 11.88 11.44
CA MET A 65 4.27 10.52 11.62
C MET A 65 4.11 9.69 10.34
N MET A 66 2.94 9.73 9.69
CA MET A 66 2.68 9.01 8.43
C MET A 66 3.57 9.52 7.30
N MET A 67 3.78 10.83 7.18
CA MET A 67 4.69 11.42 6.17
C MET A 67 6.17 11.11 6.42
N SER A 68 6.57 10.98 7.69
CA SER A 68 7.91 10.51 8.06
C SER A 68 8.11 9.04 7.65
N MET A 69 7.12 8.20 7.89
CA MET A 69 7.16 6.78 7.51
C MET A 69 7.12 6.54 6.00
N THR A 70 6.45 7.39 5.23
CA THR A 70 6.40 7.26 3.75
C THR A 70 7.66 7.81 3.06
N GLY A 71 8.68 8.24 3.81
CA GLY A 71 9.93 8.76 3.27
C GLY A 71 9.80 10.11 2.56
N MET A 72 8.60 10.70 2.51
CA MET A 72 8.39 12.02 1.93
C MET A 72 8.87 13.16 2.84
N GLY A 73 8.90 12.93 4.15
CA GLY A 73 9.42 13.90 5.13
C GLY A 73 10.93 14.12 5.12
N SER A 74 11.72 13.28 4.44
CA SER A 74 13.20 13.41 4.41
C SER A 74 13.72 14.20 3.20
N MET A 75 12.84 14.69 2.33
CA MET A 75 13.20 15.42 1.11
C MET A 75 13.22 16.94 1.27
N THR A 76 13.08 17.48 2.48
CA THR A 76 13.55 18.84 2.78
C THR A 76 15.06 18.79 2.96
N PRO A 77 15.87 19.41 2.07
CA PRO A 77 17.30 19.50 2.29
C PRO A 77 17.55 20.28 3.60
N PRO A 78 18.54 19.88 4.43
CA PRO A 78 18.93 20.63 5.63
C PRO A 78 19.67 21.90 5.19
N MET A 79 18.92 22.88 4.70
CA MET A 79 19.38 24.24 4.49
C MET A 79 19.13 25.01 5.78
N GLY A 80 20.18 25.16 6.59
CA GLY A 80 20.22 26.16 7.64
C GLY A 80 20.70 25.64 8.98
N PHE A 81 22.02 25.70 9.19
CA PHE A 81 22.59 25.96 10.51
C PHE A 81 21.88 27.18 11.15
N PRO A 82 21.57 27.12 12.45
CA PRO A 82 21.84 28.24 13.33
C PRO A 82 22.95 27.89 14.32
N ALA A 83 23.80 28.88 14.55
CA ALA A 83 24.99 28.87 15.38
C ALA A 83 24.73 28.44 16.85
N PRO A 84 25.77 27.97 17.58
CA PRO A 84 25.69 27.71 19.01
C PRO A 84 25.82 29.04 19.75
N GLY A 85 24.74 29.49 20.39
CA GLY A 85 24.79 30.72 21.17
C GLY A 85 23.43 31.26 21.55
N GLN A 86 22.69 30.52 22.37
CA GLN A 86 21.74 31.11 23.33
C GLN A 86 21.37 30.07 24.38
N GLU A 87 22.26 29.91 25.34
CA GLU A 87 21.88 29.58 26.71
C GLU A 87 21.11 30.78 27.27
N SER A 88 19.83 30.58 27.61
CA SER A 88 19.21 31.13 28.82
C SER A 88 17.71 30.85 28.87
N ALA A 89 17.32 30.16 29.95
CA ALA A 89 16.01 30.21 30.60
C ALA A 89 14.83 29.45 29.97
N ALA A 90 14.89 28.12 30.06
CA ALA A 90 13.69 27.30 30.35
C ALA A 90 14.05 25.98 31.06
N GLU A 91 15.03 26.00 31.97
CA GLU A 91 15.24 24.94 32.97
C GLU A 91 14.19 25.09 34.08
N ALA A 92 13.03 24.46 33.93
CA ALA A 92 12.12 24.18 35.05
C ALA A 92 11.03 23.13 34.78
N ARG A 93 11.12 22.27 33.75
CA ARG A 93 10.17 21.14 33.54
C ARG A 93 10.81 19.92 32.86
N ALA A 94 12.00 19.53 33.30
CA ALA A 94 12.75 18.41 32.73
C ALA A 94 12.90 17.19 33.66
N ASP A 95 12.11 17.09 34.75
CA ASP A 95 12.20 15.98 35.72
C ASP A 95 10.95 15.09 35.83
N ASP A 96 9.93 15.25 34.99
CA ASP A 96 8.71 14.41 35.05
C ASP A 96 8.36 13.70 33.72
N GLN A 97 9.23 13.75 32.70
CA GLN A 97 9.01 13.04 31.42
C GLN A 97 10.09 12.01 31.07
N ALA A 98 11.01 11.72 31.98
CA ALA A 98 11.98 10.63 31.82
C ALA A 98 11.48 9.28 32.39
N GLU A 99 10.45 9.25 33.24
CA GLU A 99 9.94 8.00 33.86
C GLU A 99 8.74 7.36 33.14
N GLN A 100 8.19 7.96 32.06
CA GLN A 100 7.11 7.34 31.28
C GLN A 100 7.52 6.75 29.92
N MET A 101 8.76 6.94 29.46
CA MET A 101 9.26 6.31 28.22
C MET A 101 10.12 5.05 28.44
N GLN A 102 10.24 4.55 29.66
CA GLN A 102 10.95 3.29 29.95
C GLN A 102 10.05 2.04 30.07
N LYS A 103 8.73 2.16 29.87
CA LYS A 103 7.80 1.00 29.98
C LYS A 103 7.28 0.44 28.66
N THR A 104 7.75 0.95 27.52
CA THR A 104 7.45 0.44 26.17
C THR A 104 8.70 0.01 25.40
N GLY A 105 9.80 -0.23 26.12
CA GLY A 105 11.02 -0.87 25.61
C GLY A 105 11.05 -2.37 25.89
N GLN A 106 9.92 -3.08 25.76
CA GLN A 106 10.03 -4.50 25.47
C GLN A 106 10.60 -4.58 24.07
N GLU A 107 11.91 -4.78 23.97
CA GLU A 107 12.53 -5.39 22.81
C GLU A 107 11.57 -6.46 22.31
N ALA A 108 11.04 -6.28 21.10
CA ALA A 108 10.24 -7.29 20.45
C ALA A 108 11.17 -8.45 20.09
N GLN A 109 11.63 -9.19 21.09
CA GLN A 109 12.36 -10.42 20.93
C GLN A 109 11.41 -11.34 20.18
N VAL A 110 11.77 -11.59 18.92
CA VAL A 110 11.05 -12.52 18.06
C VAL A 110 11.00 -13.85 18.81
N PRO A 111 9.81 -14.41 19.06
CA PRO A 111 9.70 -15.67 19.81
C PRO A 111 10.62 -16.73 19.20
N GLU A 112 11.39 -17.43 20.04
CA GLU A 112 12.38 -18.41 19.57
C GLU A 112 11.78 -19.48 18.66
N ASP A 113 10.50 -19.80 18.84
CA ASP A 113 9.75 -20.76 18.03
C ASP A 113 9.59 -20.30 16.58
N VAL A 114 9.45 -19.00 16.34
CA VAL A 114 9.39 -18.41 14.99
C VAL A 114 10.76 -18.53 14.33
N MET A 115 11.83 -18.27 15.08
CA MET A 115 13.20 -18.39 14.55
C MET A 115 13.53 -19.84 14.18
N LYS A 116 13.15 -20.81 15.03
CA LYS A 116 13.34 -22.24 14.75
C LYS A 116 12.54 -22.71 13.54
N ALA A 117 11.28 -22.29 13.39
CA ALA A 117 10.45 -22.64 12.24
C ALA A 117 10.99 -22.06 10.92
N VAL A 118 11.50 -20.83 10.95
CA VAL A 118 12.13 -20.19 9.78
C VAL A 118 13.43 -20.89 9.39
N GLN A 119 14.29 -21.22 10.36
CA GLN A 119 15.53 -21.96 10.09
C GLN A 119 15.29 -23.38 9.58
N ALA A 120 14.22 -24.03 10.05
CA ALA A 120 13.82 -25.35 9.59
C ALA A 120 13.13 -25.35 8.21
N GLY A 121 12.70 -24.18 7.72
CA GLY A 121 11.95 -24.06 6.47
C GLY A 121 10.54 -24.68 6.52
N ASP A 122 10.02 -24.95 7.72
CA ASP A 122 8.71 -25.58 7.90
C ASP A 122 7.60 -24.53 7.92
N MET A 123 7.05 -24.23 6.73
CA MET A 123 5.95 -23.28 6.57
C MET A 123 4.70 -23.65 7.38
N HIS A 124 4.47 -24.94 7.66
CA HIS A 124 3.27 -25.36 8.36
C HIS A 124 3.30 -24.92 9.82
N GLN A 125 4.45 -25.10 10.50
CA GLN A 125 4.65 -24.64 11.87
C GLN A 125 4.57 -23.12 12.00
N LEU A 126 5.12 -22.39 11.02
CA LEU A 126 5.07 -20.93 11.01
C LEU A 126 3.62 -20.43 10.89
N MET A 127 2.82 -21.04 10.01
CA MET A 127 1.40 -20.70 9.89
C MET A 127 0.62 -21.02 11.16
N GLU A 128 0.93 -22.11 11.85
CA GLU A 128 0.28 -22.49 13.11
C GLU A 128 0.60 -21.52 14.25
N LEU A 129 1.86 -21.08 14.36
CA LEU A 129 2.28 -20.03 15.30
C LEU A 129 1.55 -18.72 15.02
N LEU A 130 1.45 -18.32 13.75
CA LEU A 130 0.76 -17.10 13.35
C LEU A 130 -0.73 -17.15 13.68
N ARG A 131 -1.38 -18.31 13.45
CA ARG A 131 -2.78 -18.53 13.82
C ARG A 131 -2.98 -18.42 15.33
N ARG A 132 -2.11 -19.05 16.12
CA ARG A 132 -2.18 -19.01 17.59
C ARG A 132 -2.02 -17.58 18.12
N GLU A 133 -1.12 -16.80 17.54
CA GLU A 133 -0.91 -15.41 17.93
C GLU A 133 -2.07 -14.51 17.51
N HIS A 134 -2.63 -14.73 16.32
CA HIS A 134 -3.83 -14.02 15.86
C HIS A 134 -5.05 -14.35 16.75
N GLN A 135 -5.23 -15.61 17.14
CA GLN A 135 -6.31 -16.03 18.02
C GLN A 135 -6.18 -15.38 19.42
N LYS A 136 -4.96 -15.25 19.96
CA LYS A 136 -4.71 -14.54 21.22
C LYS A 136 -5.11 -13.07 21.16
N ARG A 137 -4.92 -12.40 20.02
CA ARG A 137 -5.20 -10.96 19.86
C ARG A 137 -6.66 -10.67 19.55
N THR A 138 -7.28 -11.53 18.74
CA THR A 138 -8.61 -11.27 18.16
C THR A 138 -9.71 -12.05 18.87
N GLY A 139 -9.38 -13.03 19.73
CA GLY A 139 -10.36 -13.85 20.46
C GLY A 139 -11.30 -14.66 19.56
N THR A 140 -11.03 -14.69 18.26
CA THR A 140 -11.88 -15.32 17.24
C THR A 140 -11.20 -16.60 16.79
N GLU A 141 -11.84 -17.75 17.04
CA GLU A 141 -11.40 -19.05 16.53
C GLU A 141 -11.53 -19.06 15.00
N ILE A 142 -10.40 -18.94 14.31
CA ILE A 142 -10.34 -19.24 12.88
C ILE A 142 -10.37 -20.76 12.77
N ALA A 143 -11.56 -21.31 12.57
CA ALA A 143 -11.76 -22.73 12.27
C ALA A 143 -10.81 -23.14 11.14
N SER A 144 -10.14 -24.29 11.32
CA SER A 144 -9.15 -24.82 10.39
C SER A 144 -9.70 -24.87 8.98
N VAL A 145 -9.27 -23.95 8.13
CA VAL A 145 -9.47 -24.05 6.68
C VAL A 145 -8.63 -25.25 6.23
N PRO A 146 -9.25 -26.34 5.73
CA PRO A 146 -8.50 -27.45 5.15
C PRO A 146 -7.66 -26.93 3.96
N PRO A 147 -6.53 -27.57 3.64
CA PRO A 147 -5.64 -27.13 2.56
C PRO A 147 -6.46 -26.94 1.27
N PRO A 148 -6.20 -25.89 0.47
CA PRO A 148 -7.01 -25.61 -0.69
C PRO A 148 -6.86 -26.76 -1.69
N LEU A 149 -7.87 -27.63 -1.72
CA LEU A 149 -8.18 -28.45 -2.87
C LEU A 149 -8.45 -27.48 -4.02
N SER A 150 -7.57 -27.55 -5.01
CA SER A 150 -7.76 -27.15 -6.40
C SER A 150 -9.13 -26.57 -6.71
N SER A 151 -9.23 -25.25 -6.74
CA SER A 151 -10.37 -24.58 -7.35
C SER A 151 -10.16 -24.58 -8.86
N PRO A 152 -11.00 -25.28 -9.66
CA PRO A 152 -10.97 -25.12 -11.10
C PRO A 152 -11.57 -23.76 -11.46
N SER A 153 -10.77 -22.98 -12.18
CA SER A 153 -11.14 -22.10 -13.31
C SER A 153 -12.58 -21.59 -13.36
N GLY A 154 -12.73 -20.27 -13.27
CA GLY A 154 -14.02 -19.63 -13.43
C GLY A 154 -14.03 -18.12 -13.55
N GLU A 155 -13.03 -17.49 -14.18
CA GLU A 155 -13.23 -16.14 -14.75
C GLU A 155 -12.65 -16.09 -16.17
N ALA A 156 -13.58 -16.01 -17.11
CA ALA A 156 -13.32 -15.77 -18.52
C ALA A 156 -12.84 -14.33 -18.74
N GLY A 157 -11.81 -14.17 -19.57
CA GLY A 157 -11.68 -13.00 -20.42
C GLY A 157 -10.37 -12.22 -20.39
N PHE A 158 -9.36 -12.61 -19.61
CA PHE A 158 -8.00 -12.14 -19.84
C PHE A 158 -7.21 -13.29 -20.45
N ASN A 159 -6.68 -13.08 -21.66
CA ASN A 159 -5.70 -14.01 -22.26
C ASN A 159 -4.41 -13.93 -21.44
N THR A 160 -4.41 -14.43 -20.22
CA THR A 160 -3.19 -14.67 -19.48
C THR A 160 -2.51 -15.86 -20.15
N ALA A 161 -1.30 -15.61 -20.63
CA ALA A 161 -0.42 -16.66 -21.07
C ALA A 161 -0.27 -17.71 -19.95
N PRO A 162 0.18 -18.95 -20.26
CA PRO A 162 0.37 -19.97 -19.25
C PRO A 162 1.20 -19.42 -18.08
N ALA A 163 0.65 -19.41 -16.87
CA ALA A 163 1.21 -18.73 -15.70
C ALA A 163 2.64 -19.15 -15.31
N GLY A 164 3.18 -20.23 -15.89
CA GLY A 164 4.58 -20.62 -15.74
C GLY A 164 5.56 -19.84 -16.64
N ILE A 165 5.12 -19.40 -17.82
CA ILE A 165 5.98 -18.73 -18.80
C ILE A 165 6.37 -17.33 -18.31
N GLU A 166 5.46 -16.64 -17.62
CA GLU A 166 5.69 -15.27 -17.13
C GLU A 166 6.83 -15.20 -16.12
N LYS A 167 6.97 -16.20 -15.25
CA LYS A 167 8.04 -16.23 -14.25
C LYS A 167 9.42 -16.41 -14.91
N GLU A 168 9.55 -17.38 -15.81
CA GLU A 168 10.82 -17.63 -16.50
C GLU A 168 11.27 -16.43 -17.33
N VAL A 169 10.32 -15.75 -17.99
CA VAL A 169 10.60 -14.52 -18.74
C VAL A 169 11.02 -13.38 -17.82
N LEU A 170 10.37 -13.22 -16.66
CA LEU A 170 10.76 -12.21 -15.66
C LEU A 170 12.14 -12.48 -15.07
N ASP A 171 12.44 -13.73 -14.72
CA ASP A 171 13.74 -14.14 -14.20
C ASP A 171 14.86 -13.84 -15.23
N GLN A 172 14.62 -14.13 -16.52
CA GLN A 172 15.55 -13.77 -17.60
C GLN A 172 15.70 -12.26 -17.79
N LEU A 173 14.61 -11.49 -17.73
CA LEU A 173 14.68 -10.03 -17.82
C LEU A 173 15.49 -9.42 -16.68
N ILE A 174 15.36 -9.95 -15.46
CA ILE A 174 16.13 -9.51 -14.30
C ILE A 174 17.61 -9.85 -14.48
N GLU A 175 17.92 -11.05 -14.96
CA GLU A 175 19.30 -11.47 -15.24
C GLU A 175 19.96 -10.51 -16.26
N ILE A 176 19.28 -10.24 -17.38
CA ILE A 176 19.75 -9.32 -18.42
C ILE A 176 19.90 -7.90 -17.87
N ALA A 177 18.93 -7.41 -17.09
CA ALA A 177 18.98 -6.09 -16.45
C ALA A 177 20.23 -5.95 -15.58
N SER A 178 20.49 -6.95 -14.73
CA SER A 178 21.65 -6.96 -13.83
C SER A 178 22.97 -7.03 -14.59
N ALA A 179 23.06 -7.85 -15.64
CA ALA A 179 24.27 -8.01 -16.46
C ALA A 179 24.65 -6.73 -17.23
N ASN A 180 23.67 -5.92 -17.60
CA ASN A 180 23.89 -4.68 -18.37
C ASN A 180 23.86 -3.41 -17.50
N SER A 181 23.64 -3.54 -16.19
CA SER A 181 23.46 -2.40 -15.27
C SER A 181 22.33 -1.45 -15.71
N VAL A 182 21.22 -2.01 -16.18
CA VAL A 182 20.06 -1.25 -16.68
C VAL A 182 18.82 -1.58 -15.87
N THR A 183 17.87 -0.64 -15.78
CA THR A 183 16.59 -0.87 -15.10
C THR A 183 15.67 -1.78 -15.94
N LEU A 184 14.87 -2.60 -15.25
CA LEU A 184 13.87 -3.47 -15.88
C LEU A 184 12.90 -2.66 -16.77
N ASP A 185 12.48 -1.48 -16.31
CA ASP A 185 11.60 -0.57 -17.05
C ASP A 185 12.19 -0.16 -18.41
N TRP A 186 13.51 0.10 -18.47
CA TRP A 186 14.16 0.46 -19.74
C TRP A 186 14.17 -0.72 -20.71
N LEU A 187 14.39 -1.95 -20.23
CA LEU A 187 14.32 -3.16 -21.05
C LEU A 187 12.91 -3.38 -21.59
N ILE A 188 11.88 -3.20 -20.74
CA ILE A 188 10.48 -3.33 -21.15
C ILE A 188 10.15 -2.29 -22.23
N LEU A 189 10.50 -1.02 -22.02
CA LEU A 189 10.27 0.03 -23.02
C LEU A 189 11.01 -0.25 -24.33
N ARG A 190 12.23 -0.78 -24.26
CA ARG A 190 13.00 -1.16 -25.44
C ARG A 190 12.36 -2.34 -26.17
N ALA A 191 11.91 -3.37 -25.46
CA ALA A 191 11.22 -4.52 -26.03
C ALA A 191 9.91 -4.11 -26.70
N MET A 192 9.11 -3.26 -26.04
CA MET A 192 7.87 -2.71 -26.62
C MET A 192 8.15 -1.91 -27.90
N LYS A 193 9.22 -1.11 -27.94
CA LYS A 193 9.60 -0.36 -29.14
C LYS A 193 9.91 -1.29 -30.31
N VAL A 194 10.71 -2.33 -30.09
CA VAL A 194 11.05 -3.32 -31.12
C VAL A 194 9.80 -4.06 -31.59
N TYR A 195 8.94 -4.49 -30.66
CA TYR A 195 7.68 -5.14 -30.98
C TYR A 195 6.77 -4.26 -31.85
N ILE A 196 6.66 -2.95 -31.56
CA ILE A 196 5.90 -2.00 -32.38
C ILE A 196 6.51 -1.85 -33.77
N GLU A 197 7.83 -1.78 -33.89
CA GLU A 197 8.53 -1.68 -35.18
C GLU A 197 8.29 -2.93 -36.03
N GLU A 198 8.37 -4.12 -35.44
CA GLU A 198 8.09 -5.39 -36.10
C GLU A 198 6.62 -5.53 -36.49
N TYR A 199 5.70 -5.13 -35.61
CA TYR A 199 4.27 -5.09 -35.90
C TYR A 199 3.96 -4.18 -37.08
N ARG A 200 4.61 -3.00 -37.18
CA ARG A 200 4.45 -2.09 -38.32
C ARG A 200 4.97 -2.70 -39.62
N GLN A 201 6.03 -3.51 -39.56
CA GLN A 201 6.61 -4.13 -40.75
C GLN A 201 5.82 -5.34 -41.23
N THR A 202 5.38 -6.19 -40.31
CA THR A 202 4.81 -7.51 -40.62
C THR A 202 3.28 -7.55 -40.51
N GLY A 203 2.68 -6.64 -39.76
CA GLY A 203 1.25 -6.60 -39.46
C GLY A 203 0.75 -7.72 -38.54
N ARG A 204 1.66 -8.50 -37.91
CA ARG A 204 1.30 -9.63 -37.05
C ARG A 204 1.49 -9.28 -35.58
N LEU A 205 0.40 -9.42 -34.82
CA LEU A 205 0.38 -9.34 -33.35
C LEU A 205 0.82 -10.67 -32.74
#